data_AF-A0A521F7Y4-F1
#
_entry.id   AF-A0A521F7Y4-F1
#
_cell.length_a   1.000
_cell.length_b   1.000
_cell.length_c   1.000
_cell.angle_alpha   90.00
_cell.angle_beta   90.00
_cell.angle_gamma   90.00
#
_symmetry.space_group_name_H-M   'P 1'
#
loop_
_entity.id
_entity.type
_entity.pdbx_description
1 polymer ?
#
loop_
_entity_poly.entity_id
_entity_poly.type
_entity_poly.pdbx_seq_one_letter_code
_entity_poly.pdbx_strand_id
1 'polypeptide(L)'
;METNRYITDAQATLPNGDLVRGRVMSSDNITYLFRNEISDLDFYLYLRKGDQGWYQSGGPEIQWPQTMVDELGLYIDNSKLNQTKPD
;
A
#
# COMPACT_ATOMS: atom_id res chain seq x y z
N MET A 1 -16.72 -14.74 0.88
CA MET A 1 -15.93 -14.17 1.98
C MET A 1 -14.56 -13.87 1.41
N GLU A 2 -14.35 -12.63 0.97
CA GLU A 2 -13.04 -12.22 0.44
C GLU A 2 -12.11 -11.99 1.64
N THR A 3 -11.21 -12.94 1.88
CA THR A 3 -10.26 -12.86 2.98
C THR A 3 -9.14 -11.93 2.57
N ASN A 4 -9.20 -10.67 3.01
CA ASN A 4 -8.09 -9.72 2.85
C ASN A 4 -6.83 -10.30 3.52
N ARG A 5 -5.88 -10.76 2.70
CA ARG A 5 -4.62 -11.32 3.18
C ARG A 5 -3.68 -10.19 3.56
N TYR A 6 -3.22 -10.19 4.80
CA TYR A 6 -2.14 -9.30 5.21
C TYR A 6 -0.87 -9.58 4.40
N ILE A 7 -0.24 -8.52 3.90
CA ILE A 7 1.01 -8.58 3.14
C ILE A 7 2.16 -8.08 4.02
N THR A 8 2.08 -6.81 4.43
CA THR A 8 3.15 -6.16 5.17
C THR A 8 2.64 -4.88 5.84
N ASP A 9 3.38 -4.37 6.82
CA ASP A 9 3.19 -3.02 7.35
C ASP A 9 4.01 -2.05 6.49
N ALA A 10 3.37 -0.97 6.05
CA ALA A 10 4.02 0.07 5.27
C ALA A 10 3.89 1.43 5.97
N GLN A 11 4.83 2.31 5.66
CA GLN A 11 4.75 3.71 6.01
C GLN A 11 4.99 4.55 4.76
N ALA A 12 4.36 5.72 4.70
CA ALA A 12 4.56 6.64 3.61
C ALA A 12 4.48 8.08 4.10
N THR A 13 5.18 8.97 3.40
CA THR A 13 5.19 10.39 3.74
C THR A 13 4.11 11.12 2.94
N LEU A 14 3.22 11.80 3.66
CA LEU A 14 2.21 12.67 3.07
C LEU A 14 2.86 13.91 2.46
N PRO A 15 2.22 14.56 1.47
CA PRO A 15 2.72 15.79 0.87
C PRO A 15 2.88 16.93 1.88
N ASN A 16 2.17 16.88 3.00
CA ASN A 16 2.27 17.85 4.10
C ASN A 16 3.47 17.60 5.02
N GLY A 17 4.24 16.52 4.80
CA GLY A 17 5.34 16.08 5.66
C GLY A 17 4.94 15.15 6.80
N ASP A 18 3.64 14.94 7.01
CA ASP A 18 3.12 13.95 7.96
C ASP A 18 3.45 12.52 7.53
N LEU A 19 3.66 11.64 8.51
CA LEU A 19 3.90 10.22 8.26
C LEU A 19 2.63 9.43 8.52
N VAL A 20 2.19 8.65 7.54
CA VAL A 20 1.12 7.66 7.71
C VAL A 20 1.70 6.27 7.76
N ARG A 21 1.16 5.44 8.66
CA ARG A 21 1.62 4.06 8.83
C ARG A 21 0.42 3.15 9.04
N GLY A 22 0.44 2.04 8.32
CA GLY A 22 -0.72 1.17 8.21
C GLY A 22 -0.38 -0.19 7.64
N ARG A 23 -1.34 -1.11 7.75
CA ARG A 23 -1.22 -2.43 7.14
C ARG A 23 -1.58 -2.37 5.67
N VAL A 24 -0.79 -3.07 4.86
CA VAL A 24 -1.12 -3.41 3.48
C VAL A 24 -1.75 -4.79 3.46
N MET A 25 -2.96 -4.84 2.94
CA MET A 25 -3.73 -6.05 2.72
C MET A 25 -3.95 -6.25 1.22
N SER A 26 -4.21 -7.48 0.80
CA SER A 26 -4.50 -7.80 -0.59
C SER A 26 -5.69 -8.74 -0.63
N SER A 27 -6.72 -8.40 -1.38
CA SER A 27 -7.83 -9.34 -1.67
C SER A 27 -7.48 -10.24 -2.85
N ASP A 28 -6.64 -9.75 -3.78
CA ASP A 28 -6.20 -10.43 -4.99
C ASP A 28 -4.69 -10.31 -5.19
N ASN A 29 -4.11 -11.01 -6.17
CA ASN A 29 -2.69 -10.89 -6.52
C ASN A 29 -2.31 -9.56 -7.21
N ILE A 30 -3.31 -8.71 -7.52
CA ILE A 30 -3.13 -7.48 -8.29
C ILE A 30 -3.54 -6.20 -7.54
N THR A 31 -4.43 -6.30 -6.54
CA THR A 31 -4.99 -5.13 -5.83
C THR A 31 -4.60 -5.16 -4.36
N TYR A 32 -3.96 -4.08 -3.92
CA TYR A 32 -3.46 -3.90 -2.56
C TYR A 32 -4.20 -2.76 -1.89
N LEU A 33 -4.70 -2.97 -0.69
CA LEU A 33 -5.32 -1.97 0.17
C LEU A 33 -4.34 -1.60 1.26
N PHE A 34 -3.82 -0.37 1.22
CA PHE A 34 -3.18 0.26 2.36
C PHE A 34 -4.27 0.86 3.25
N ARG A 35 -4.25 0.56 4.54
CA ARG A 35 -5.15 1.19 5.51
C ARG A 35 -4.32 1.72 6.67
N ASN A 36 -4.43 3.01 6.92
CA ASN A 36 -3.83 3.65 8.09
C ASN A 36 -4.49 3.13 9.36
N GLU A 37 -3.67 2.84 10.36
CA GLU A 37 -4.14 2.29 11.64
C GLU A 37 -3.53 2.99 12.86
N ILE A 38 -2.54 3.83 12.64
CA ILE A 38 -1.83 4.51 13.73
C ILE A 38 -2.43 5.89 14.04
N SER A 39 -3.10 6.53 13.08
CA SER A 39 -3.72 7.84 13.30
C SER A 39 -5.25 7.74 13.23
N ASP A 40 -5.95 8.62 13.95
CA ASP A 40 -7.41 8.85 13.84
C ASP A 40 -7.88 9.30 12.43
N LEU A 41 -6.94 9.42 11.49
CA LEU A 41 -7.23 9.64 10.08
C LEU A 41 -7.72 8.34 9.46
N ASP A 42 -9.01 8.32 9.08
CA ASP A 42 -9.60 7.27 8.23
C ASP A 42 -9.01 7.39 6.82
N PHE A 43 -7.77 6.91 6.68
CA PHE A 43 -6.99 6.97 5.47
C PHE A 43 -6.81 5.56 4.93
N TYR A 44 -7.22 5.36 3.69
CA TYR A 44 -7.01 4.11 2.97
C TYR A 44 -6.69 4.38 1.51
N LEU A 45 -5.93 3.51 0.87
CA LEU A 45 -5.51 3.67 -0.52
C LEU A 45 -5.50 2.31 -1.22
N TYR A 46 -6.07 2.24 -2.43
CA TYR A 46 -5.96 1.06 -3.27
C TYR A 46 -4.82 1.24 -4.27
N LEU A 47 -3.81 0.38 -4.20
CA LEU A 47 -2.67 0.32 -5.08
C LEU A 47 -2.78 -0.86 -6.05
N ARG A 48 -2.34 -0.64 -7.27
CA ARG A 48 -2.11 -1.69 -8.27
C ARG A 48 -0.75 -1.51 -8.92
N LYS A 49 -0.13 -2.63 -9.31
CA LYS A 49 1.10 -2.62 -10.09
C LYS A 49 0.74 -2.69 -11.57
N GLY A 50 1.10 -1.66 -12.34
CA GLY A 50 1.00 -1.64 -13.80
C GLY A 50 2.37 -1.80 -14.45
N ASP A 51 2.42 -1.64 -15.76
CA ASP A 51 3.66 -1.72 -16.56
C ASP A 51 4.69 -0.65 -16.17
N GLN A 52 4.23 0.54 -15.80
CA GLN A 52 5.11 1.67 -15.46
C GLN A 52 5.44 1.77 -13.96
N GLY A 53 4.94 0.84 -13.14
CA GLY A 53 5.12 0.86 -11.69
C GLY A 53 3.81 0.83 -10.91
N TRP A 54 3.89 1.21 -9.64
CA TRP A 54 2.73 1.24 -8.74
C TRP A 54 1.89 2.49 -8.98
N TYR A 55 0.57 2.36 -8.97
CA TYR A 55 -0.35 3.49 -9.12
C TYR A 55 -1.56 3.34 -8.20
N GLN A 56 -2.15 4.47 -7.81
CA GLN A 56 -3.42 4.51 -7.08
C GLN A 56 -4.55 4.11 -8.03
N SER A 57 -5.17 2.95 -7.77
CA SER A 57 -6.32 2.46 -8.54
C SER A 57 -7.67 2.85 -7.92
N GLY A 58 -7.67 3.34 -6.68
CA GLY A 58 -8.87 3.75 -5.95
C GLY A 58 -8.54 4.25 -4.55
N GLY A 59 -9.56 4.65 -3.79
CA GLY A 59 -9.42 5.23 -2.46
C GLY A 59 -10.17 6.56 -2.33
N PRO A 60 -9.76 7.45 -1.42
CA PRO A 60 -10.34 8.78 -1.30
C PRO A 60 -10.18 9.55 -2.62
N GLU A 61 -11.08 10.51 -2.88
CA GLU A 61 -11.09 11.35 -4.09
C GLU A 61 -9.82 12.20 -4.27
N ILE A 62 -8.98 12.26 -3.23
CA ILE A 62 -7.68 12.91 -3.24
C ILE A 62 -6.68 12.03 -4.00
N GLN A 63 -6.08 12.59 -5.04
CA GLN A 63 -4.92 11.99 -5.69
C GLN A 63 -3.68 12.23 -4.83
N TRP A 64 -3.09 11.14 -4.36
CA TRP A 64 -1.87 11.21 -3.57
C TRP A 64 -0.65 11.32 -4.48
N PRO A 65 0.43 11.98 -4.01
CA PRO A 65 1.64 12.11 -4.80
C PRO A 65 2.19 10.73 -5.17
N GLN A 66 2.66 10.61 -6.40
CA GLN A 66 3.22 9.37 -6.94
C GLN A 66 4.35 8.82 -6.06
N THR A 67 5.14 9.70 -5.42
CA THR A 67 6.18 9.32 -4.45
C THR A 67 5.63 8.47 -3.32
N MET A 68 4.48 8.83 -2.76
CA MET A 68 3.83 8.08 -1.68
C MET A 68 3.40 6.69 -2.16
N VAL A 69 2.83 6.61 -3.36
CA VAL A 69 2.40 5.36 -3.99
C VAL A 69 3.61 4.46 -4.28
N ASP A 70 4.71 5.04 -4.73
CA ASP A 70 5.95 4.34 -5.01
C ASP A 70 6.59 3.79 -3.72
N GLU A 71 6.66 4.60 -2.65
CA GLU A 71 7.11 4.16 -1.32
C GLU A 71 6.31 2.95 -0.84
N LEU A 72 4.97 3.04 -0.84
CA LEU A 72 4.10 1.92 -0.46
C LEU A 72 4.31 0.69 -1.36
N GLY A 73 4.47 0.92 -2.66
CA GLY A 73 4.77 -0.11 -3.66
C GLY A 73 6.07 -0.87 -3.39
N LEU A 74 7.11 -0.17 -2.94
CA LEU A 74 8.39 -0.78 -2.57
C LEU A 74 8.25 -1.72 -1.37
N TYR A 75 7.46 -1.35 -0.35
CA TYR A 75 7.18 -2.25 0.78
C TYR A 75 6.50 -3.54 0.32
N ILE A 76 5.53 -3.45 -0.58
CA ILE A 76 4.82 -4.61 -1.12
C ILE A 76 5.76 -5.49 -1.94
N ASP A 77 6.56 -4.89 -2.82
CA ASP A 77 7.51 -5.62 -3.66
C ASP A 77 8.56 -6.35 -2.80
N ASN A 78 9.12 -5.66 -1.81
CA ASN A 78 10.07 -6.24 -0.86
C ASN A 78 9.45 -7.39 -0.06
N SER A 79 8.22 -7.21 0.44
CA SER A 79 7.49 -8.26 1.15
C SER A 79 7.26 -9.50 0.28
N LYS A 80 6.94 -9.33 -1.00
CA LYS A 80 6.77 -10.44 -1.95
C LYS A 80 8.09 -11.15 -2.25
N LEU A 81 9.17 -10.40 -2.45
CA LEU A 81 10.52 -10.97 -2.63
C LEU A 81 10.93 -11.80 -1.42
N ASN A 82 10.63 -11.32 -0.20
CA ASN A 82 11.00 -12.01 1.03
C ASN A 82 10.15 -13.28 1.28
N GLN A 83 8.96 -13.40 0.68
CA GLN A 83 8.16 -14.64 0.69
C GLN A 83 8.68 -15.71 -0.30
N THR A 84 9.58 -15.36 -1.22
CA THR A 84 10.14 -16.28 -2.23
C THR A 84 11.52 -16.84 -1.88
N LYS A 85 12.05 -16.58 -0.67
CA LYS A 85 13.23 -17.30 -0.17
C LYS A 85 12.79 -18.57 0.59
N PRO A 86 12.90 -19.76 0.00
CA PRO A 86 12.95 -20.99 0.78
C PRO A 86 14.27 -21.00 1.56
N ASP A 87 14.18 -21.21 2.87
CA ASP A 87 15.30 -21.69 3.69
C ASP A 87 15.49 -23.20 3.41
#